data_AF-A0A6A5BMV0-F1
#
_entry.id   AF-A0A6A5BMV0-F1
#
_cell.length_a   1.000
_cell.length_b   1.000
_cell.length_c   1.000
_cell.angle_alpha   90.00
_cell.angle_beta   90.00
_cell.angle_gamma   90.00
#
_symmetry.space_group_name_H-M   'P 1'
#
loop_
_entity.id
_entity.type
_entity.pdbx_description
1 polymer ?
#
loop_
_entity_poly.entity_id
_entity_poly.type
_entity_poly.pdbx_seq_one_letter_code
_entity_poly.pdbx_strand_id
1 'polypeptide(L)'
;MVFPDLPIELQFQLLWYCDEKSLLNVALTCRHFYHYILGDEDESEVSAYRSTIWKNRILFLFNSFIDEVNKKAPLPSASSEAPLVKLSAFKESDLNTYIDQFLYIRRDNHNKVKYNLLLNQLKQIQFRNDHDLSASKAVISGRRVENVSVQTWCGFISTNYPIVRCMKELPSNFYCGFRGFELVVERYHICGNGWNIVYGVGTDYTDFNKDKSIAQFVNDNLGIGYILECSSFKLFGDYKDFQTSGKVQVGDRFAVLMDYDKYRVHFFKNGLHIASVESPSDTYGVISDAIVYYPIVSMCIQKSVTLYPLLQSEYLLDPDIPVLKVYDHIDQHVRLIKKNTQK
;
A
#
# COMPACT_ATOMS: atom_id res chain seq x y z
N MET A 1 19.77 25.29 -32.87
CA MET A 1 19.99 23.85 -32.63
C MET A 1 18.63 23.28 -32.29
N VAL A 2 18.13 22.34 -33.10
CA VAL A 2 16.80 21.74 -32.91
C VAL A 2 16.97 20.54 -31.97
N PHE A 3 15.96 20.21 -31.18
CA PHE A 3 16.02 19.12 -30.18
C PHE A 3 16.56 17.77 -30.73
N PRO A 4 16.21 17.31 -31.96
CA PRO A 4 16.79 16.09 -32.55
C PRO A 4 18.30 16.17 -32.84
N ASP A 5 18.87 17.37 -32.92
CA ASP A 5 20.30 17.58 -33.22
C ASP A 5 21.19 17.43 -31.97
N LEU A 6 20.59 17.33 -30.78
CA LEU A 6 21.33 17.18 -29.54
C LEU A 6 21.91 15.76 -29.41
N PRO A 7 23.05 15.57 -28.73
CA PRO A 7 23.49 14.26 -28.25
C PRO A 7 22.36 13.52 -27.52
N ILE A 8 22.30 12.20 -27.72
CA ILE A 8 21.18 11.38 -27.27
C ILE A 8 20.98 11.45 -25.75
N GLU A 9 22.07 11.54 -24.99
CA GLU A 9 22.07 11.74 -23.53
C GLU A 9 21.33 13.02 -23.13
N LEU A 10 21.58 14.12 -23.86
CA LEU A 10 20.94 15.41 -23.59
C LEU A 10 19.46 15.40 -24.00
N GLN A 11 19.11 14.68 -25.06
CA GLN A 11 17.71 14.47 -25.43
C GLN A 11 16.96 13.77 -24.28
N PHE A 12 17.53 12.71 -23.72
CA PHE A 12 16.94 11.97 -22.60
C PHE A 12 16.83 12.78 -21.32
N GLN A 13 17.88 13.53 -20.96
CA GLN A 13 17.85 14.41 -19.80
C GLN A 13 16.72 15.43 -19.90
N LEU A 14 16.49 16.01 -21.09
CA LEU A 14 15.38 16.95 -21.31
C LEU A 14 14.02 16.24 -21.18
N LEU A 15 13.87 15.04 -21.74
CA LEU A 15 12.65 14.24 -21.62
C LEU A 15 12.30 13.90 -20.17
N TRP A 16 13.28 13.75 -19.27
CA TRP A 16 13.03 13.54 -17.83
C TRP A 16 12.25 14.67 -17.17
N TYR A 17 12.27 15.88 -17.72
CA TYR A 17 11.54 17.01 -17.15
C TYR A 17 10.12 17.17 -17.73
N CYS A 18 9.81 16.51 -18.85
CA CYS A 18 8.49 16.56 -19.48
C CYS A 18 7.47 15.71 -18.71
N ASP A 19 6.33 16.30 -18.32
CA ASP A 19 5.25 15.53 -17.72
C ASP A 19 4.79 14.36 -18.62
N GLU A 20 4.12 13.38 -18.02
CA GLU A 20 3.73 12.16 -18.73
C GLU A 20 2.85 12.42 -19.95
N LYS A 21 1.91 13.37 -19.87
CA LYS A 21 1.03 13.69 -20.99
C LYS A 21 1.84 14.30 -22.13
N SER A 22 2.78 15.19 -21.80
CA SER A 22 3.72 15.75 -22.78
C SER A 22 4.59 14.66 -23.41
N LEU A 23 5.15 13.74 -22.62
CA LEU A 23 5.93 12.61 -23.13
C LEU A 23 5.13 11.71 -24.07
N LEU A 24 3.91 11.33 -23.67
CA LEU A 24 3.05 10.49 -24.50
C LEU A 24 2.65 11.23 -25.78
N ASN A 25 2.30 12.52 -25.71
CA ASN A 25 2.00 13.31 -26.90
C ASN A 25 3.19 13.40 -27.84
N VAL A 26 4.39 13.64 -27.32
CA VAL A 26 5.63 13.67 -28.13
C VAL A 26 5.87 12.32 -28.80
N ALA A 27 5.75 11.21 -28.04
CA ALA A 27 5.89 9.87 -28.58
C ALA A 27 4.87 9.57 -29.68
N LEU A 28 3.61 9.96 -29.50
CA LEU A 28 2.53 9.69 -30.45
C LEU A 28 2.58 10.57 -31.70
N THR A 29 3.13 11.79 -31.59
CA THR A 29 3.19 12.74 -32.72
C THR A 29 4.49 12.62 -33.52
N CYS A 30 5.57 12.11 -32.92
CA CYS A 30 6.86 11.99 -33.57
C CYS A 30 7.44 10.59 -33.39
N ARG A 31 7.48 9.82 -34.49
CA ARG A 31 8.03 8.46 -34.50
C ARG A 31 9.49 8.40 -34.02
N HIS A 32 10.29 9.43 -34.30
CA HIS A 32 11.67 9.51 -33.81
C HIS A 32 11.75 9.42 -32.28
N PHE A 33 10.87 10.13 -31.56
CA PHE A 33 10.84 10.13 -30.09
C PHE A 33 10.03 8.99 -29.49
N TYR A 34 9.15 8.36 -30.28
CA TYR A 34 8.43 7.16 -29.86
C TYR A 34 9.38 6.10 -29.30
N HIS A 35 10.45 5.81 -30.04
CA HIS A 35 11.40 4.76 -29.68
C HIS A 35 12.19 5.10 -28.40
N TYR A 36 12.40 6.39 -28.11
CA TYR A 36 13.08 6.83 -26.88
C TYR A 36 12.17 6.75 -25.65
N ILE A 37 10.88 7.03 -25.81
CA ILE A 37 9.94 7.15 -24.69
C ILE A 37 9.20 5.84 -24.41
N LEU A 38 8.69 5.18 -25.44
CA LEU A 38 7.89 3.96 -25.33
C LEU A 38 8.67 2.76 -25.86
N GLY A 39 9.52 2.98 -26.86
CA GLY A 39 10.36 1.98 -27.52
C GLY A 39 9.61 1.00 -28.42
N ASP A 40 10.38 0.23 -29.17
CA ASP A 40 9.90 -0.81 -30.08
C ASP A 40 10.12 -2.22 -29.50
N GLU A 41 9.64 -3.25 -30.21
CA GLU A 41 9.81 -4.65 -29.83
C GLU A 41 11.26 -5.15 -29.98
N ASP A 42 12.12 -4.46 -30.75
CA ASP A 42 13.52 -4.84 -30.95
C ASP A 42 14.49 -4.21 -29.94
N GLU A 43 15.52 -4.97 -29.57
CA GLU A 43 16.57 -4.56 -28.63
C GLU A 43 17.30 -3.29 -29.11
N SER A 44 16.96 -2.16 -28.50
CA SER A 44 17.59 -0.88 -28.79
C SER A 44 18.57 -0.47 -27.69
N GLU A 45 19.69 0.14 -28.11
CA GLU A 45 20.68 0.79 -27.23
C GLU A 45 20.05 1.82 -26.28
N VAL A 46 18.86 2.32 -26.61
CA VAL A 46 18.12 3.32 -25.84
C VAL A 46 17.22 2.78 -24.73
N SER A 47 17.10 1.45 -24.60
CA SER A 47 16.24 0.80 -23.61
C SER A 47 16.58 1.17 -22.16
N ALA A 48 17.86 1.39 -21.86
CA ALA A 48 18.32 1.84 -20.55
C ALA A 48 17.79 3.24 -20.21
N TYR A 49 17.93 4.19 -21.14
CA TYR A 49 17.47 5.56 -20.95
C TYR A 49 15.96 5.66 -20.77
N ARG A 50 15.19 4.91 -21.58
CA ARG A 50 13.73 4.79 -21.44
C ARG A 50 13.34 4.33 -20.04
N SER A 51 13.99 3.28 -19.53
CA SER A 51 13.75 2.78 -18.18
C SER A 51 14.00 3.87 -17.14
N THR A 52 15.07 4.66 -17.30
CA THR A 52 15.38 5.78 -16.40
C THR A 52 14.30 6.86 -16.42
N ILE A 53 13.72 7.21 -17.58
CA ILE A 53 12.60 8.20 -17.65
C ILE A 53 11.45 7.74 -16.74
N TRP A 54 10.99 6.51 -16.92
CA TRP A 54 9.82 6.00 -16.19
C TRP A 54 10.12 5.71 -14.73
N LYS A 55 11.33 5.28 -14.41
CA LYS A 55 11.79 5.11 -13.02
C LYS A 55 11.79 6.42 -12.25
N ASN A 56 12.26 7.51 -12.86
CA ASN A 56 12.16 8.86 -12.29
C ASN A 56 10.70 9.28 -12.01
N ARG A 57 9.78 8.92 -12.91
CA ARG A 57 8.34 9.20 -12.73
C ARG A 57 7.72 8.41 -11.58
N ILE A 58 8.08 7.13 -11.46
CA ILE A 58 7.66 6.31 -10.31
C ILE A 58 8.23 6.88 -9.02
N LEU A 59 9.50 7.29 -9.02
CA LEU A 59 10.14 7.88 -7.86
C LEU A 59 9.39 9.14 -7.39
N PHE A 60 9.05 10.02 -8.32
CA PHE A 60 8.23 11.19 -8.04
C PHE A 60 6.85 10.83 -7.48
N LEU A 61 6.20 9.78 -8.00
CA LEU A 61 4.91 9.30 -7.50
C LEU A 61 5.03 8.83 -6.04
N PHE A 62 6.02 8.00 -5.72
CA PHE A 62 6.26 7.54 -4.36
C PHE A 62 6.55 8.70 -3.41
N ASN A 63 7.43 9.63 -3.80
CA ASN A 63 7.70 10.84 -3.03
C ASN A 63 6.43 11.70 -2.83
N SER A 64 5.55 11.78 -3.82
CA SER A 64 4.28 12.47 -3.68
C SER A 64 3.34 11.77 -2.67
N PHE A 65 3.33 10.43 -2.63
CA PHE A 65 2.55 9.68 -1.65
C PHE A 65 3.04 9.92 -0.23
N ILE A 66 4.35 9.87 -0.07
CA ILE A 66 5.12 10.23 1.12
C ILE A 66 4.75 11.62 1.63
N ASP A 67 4.78 12.63 0.76
CA ASP A 67 4.43 14.00 1.11
C ASP A 67 2.96 14.13 1.52
N GLU A 68 2.07 13.40 0.86
CA GLU A 68 0.65 13.37 1.20
C GLU A 68 0.41 12.79 2.60
N VAL A 69 1.08 11.68 2.95
CA VAL A 69 1.04 11.08 4.28
C VAL A 69 1.54 12.07 5.33
N ASN A 70 2.72 12.66 5.11
CA ASN A 70 3.33 13.59 6.06
C ASN A 70 2.50 14.86 6.28
N LYS A 71 1.82 15.39 5.26
CA LYS A 71 0.93 16.55 5.39
C LYS A 71 -0.30 16.28 6.25
N LYS A 72 -0.77 15.03 6.25
CA LYS A 72 -2.01 14.61 6.95
C LYS A 72 -1.76 14.11 8.37
N ALA A 73 -0.53 13.69 8.66
CA ALA A 73 -0.11 13.40 10.02
C ALA A 73 -0.20 14.68 10.87
N PRO A 74 -0.81 14.64 12.07
CA PRO A 74 -0.80 15.79 12.97
C PRO A 74 0.65 16.17 13.28
N LEU A 75 0.96 17.47 13.27
CA LEU A 75 2.26 17.97 13.71
C LEU A 75 2.55 17.38 15.10
N PRO A 76 3.73 16.79 15.32
CA PRO A 76 4.03 16.22 16.63
C PRO A 76 3.92 17.33 17.67
N SER A 77 2.93 17.20 18.57
CA SER A 77 3.05 17.86 19.87
C SER A 77 4.33 17.32 20.51
N ALA A 78 5.00 18.13 21.35
CA ALA A 78 6.28 17.76 21.96
C ALA A 78 6.28 16.45 22.78
N SER A 79 5.13 15.77 22.89
CA SER A 79 4.90 14.49 23.57
C SER A 79 4.36 13.36 22.66
N SER A 80 4.16 13.59 21.36
CA SER A 80 3.66 12.59 20.41
C SER A 80 4.83 11.94 19.65
N GLU A 81 5.15 10.71 20.04
CA GLU A 81 6.21 9.88 19.45
C GLU A 81 5.80 9.17 18.16
N ALA A 82 4.74 9.59 17.45
CA ALA A 82 4.50 9.03 16.12
C ALA A 82 5.62 9.55 15.20
N PRO A 83 6.59 8.70 14.77
CA PRO A 83 7.65 9.19 13.93
C PRO A 83 7.00 9.59 12.61
N LEU A 84 7.05 10.89 12.28
CA LEU A 84 6.94 11.32 10.89
C LEU A 84 7.85 10.41 10.10
N VAL A 85 7.35 9.92 8.97
CA VAL A 85 8.12 9.02 8.12
C VAL A 85 9.37 9.81 7.75
N LYS A 86 10.52 9.40 8.31
CA LYS A 86 11.79 10.07 8.05
C LYS A 86 12.18 9.69 6.64
N LEU A 87 11.72 10.53 5.73
CA LEU A 87 11.90 10.35 4.31
C LEU A 87 12.96 11.35 3.93
N SER A 88 14.22 10.95 4.04
CA SER A 88 15.10 11.30 2.94
C SER A 88 14.37 10.77 1.70
N ALA A 89 13.82 11.65 0.86
CA ALA A 89 13.00 11.29 -0.30
C ALA A 89 13.46 9.97 -0.93
N PHE A 90 12.53 9.05 -1.20
CA PHE A 90 12.81 7.77 -1.84
C PHE A 90 13.77 8.03 -2.99
N LYS A 91 14.93 7.37 -2.95
CA LYS A 91 15.97 7.47 -3.98
C LYS A 91 15.81 6.32 -4.96
N GLU A 92 16.53 6.45 -6.06
CA GLU A 92 16.51 5.44 -7.12
C GLU A 92 16.94 4.04 -6.61
N SER A 93 17.88 3.98 -5.66
CA SER A 93 18.30 2.75 -4.96
C SER A 93 17.18 2.10 -4.15
N ASP A 94 16.38 2.93 -3.49
CA ASP A 94 15.32 2.51 -2.58
C ASP A 94 14.13 1.97 -3.39
N LEU A 95 13.89 2.56 -4.56
CA LEU A 95 12.85 2.10 -5.49
C LEU A 95 13.12 0.69 -6.02
N ASN A 96 14.35 0.40 -6.44
CA ASN A 96 14.71 -0.96 -6.88
C ASN A 96 14.55 -1.96 -5.74
N THR A 97 15.06 -1.62 -4.55
CA THR A 97 14.93 -2.44 -3.35
C THR A 97 13.47 -2.71 -3.02
N TYR A 98 12.62 -1.68 -3.06
CA TYR A 98 11.18 -1.82 -2.84
C TYR A 98 10.52 -2.75 -3.87
N ILE A 99 10.83 -2.54 -5.16
CA ILE A 99 10.32 -3.37 -6.25
C ILE A 99 10.66 -4.85 -6.01
N ASP A 100 11.91 -5.15 -5.69
CA ASP A 100 12.37 -6.53 -5.52
C ASP A 100 11.83 -7.17 -4.24
N GLN A 101 11.61 -6.38 -3.18
CA GLN A 101 11.16 -6.88 -1.88
C GLN A 101 9.64 -7.02 -1.76
N PHE A 102 8.87 -6.11 -2.33
CA PHE A 102 7.44 -5.97 -2.04
C PHE A 102 6.52 -6.19 -3.24
N LEU A 103 7.07 -6.24 -4.46
CA LEU A 103 6.29 -6.42 -5.68
C LEU A 103 6.63 -7.73 -6.40
N TYR A 104 5.60 -8.33 -6.98
CA TYR A 104 5.69 -9.39 -7.97
C TYR A 104 5.43 -8.75 -9.34
N ILE A 105 6.45 -8.60 -10.20
CA ILE A 105 6.32 -7.86 -11.46
C ILE A 105 6.43 -8.78 -12.69
N ARG A 106 5.55 -8.58 -13.68
CA ARG A 106 5.66 -9.21 -15.00
C ARG A 106 6.82 -8.64 -15.78
N ARG A 107 7.85 -9.44 -15.98
CA ARG A 107 9.00 -9.03 -16.80
C ARG A 107 8.79 -9.44 -18.25
N ASP A 108 9.46 -8.75 -19.16
CA ASP A 108 9.45 -9.14 -20.57
C ASP A 108 10.33 -10.37 -20.84
N ASN A 109 10.42 -10.78 -22.10
CA ASN A 109 11.21 -11.94 -22.54
C ASN A 109 12.72 -11.82 -22.20
N HIS A 110 13.20 -10.61 -21.91
CA HIS A 110 14.59 -10.32 -21.53
C HIS A 110 14.74 -10.10 -20.02
N ASN A 111 13.73 -10.48 -19.22
CA ASN A 111 13.71 -10.31 -17.78
C ASN A 111 13.80 -8.83 -17.33
N LYS A 112 13.36 -7.88 -18.18
CA LYS A 112 13.37 -6.44 -17.88
C LYS A 112 12.01 -5.98 -17.35
N VAL A 113 12.02 -4.99 -16.46
CA VAL A 113 10.83 -4.34 -15.91
C VAL A 113 10.38 -3.21 -16.84
N LYS A 114 9.13 -3.25 -17.29
CA LYS A 114 8.44 -2.17 -18.00
C LYS A 114 7.87 -1.17 -16.99
N TYR A 115 8.74 -0.26 -16.54
CA TYR A 115 8.40 0.74 -15.51
C TYR A 115 7.19 1.62 -15.88
N ASN A 116 6.94 1.91 -17.16
CA ASN A 116 5.73 2.64 -17.56
C ASN A 116 4.43 1.90 -17.18
N LEU A 117 4.39 0.58 -17.39
CA LEU A 117 3.22 -0.24 -17.02
C LEU A 117 3.05 -0.32 -15.50
N LEU A 118 4.17 -0.44 -14.77
CA LEU A 118 4.16 -0.39 -13.31
C LEU A 118 3.60 0.95 -12.79
N LEU A 119 4.08 2.07 -13.34
CA LEU A 119 3.59 3.41 -12.99
C LEU A 119 2.08 3.52 -13.22
N ASN A 120 1.62 3.08 -14.39
CA ASN A 120 0.20 3.11 -14.75
C ASN A 120 -0.65 2.33 -13.75
N GLN A 121 -0.22 1.12 -13.38
CA GLN A 121 -0.95 0.33 -12.39
C GLN A 121 -0.94 0.99 -11.00
N LEU A 122 0.20 1.50 -10.53
CA LEU A 122 0.30 2.19 -9.23
C LEU A 122 -0.64 3.41 -9.14
N LYS A 123 -0.85 4.12 -10.25
CA LYS A 123 -1.78 5.26 -10.32
C LYS A 123 -3.25 4.85 -10.32
N GLN A 124 -3.56 3.62 -10.74
CA GLN A 124 -4.91 3.07 -10.80
C GLN A 124 -5.35 2.39 -9.49
N ILE A 125 -4.49 2.39 -8.48
CA ILE A 125 -4.86 1.91 -7.14
C ILE A 125 -5.99 2.79 -6.63
N GLN A 126 -7.14 2.16 -6.38
CA GLN A 126 -8.33 2.80 -5.83
C GLN A 126 -9.22 1.75 -5.17
N PHE A 127 -10.09 2.19 -4.28
CA PHE A 127 -11.19 1.35 -3.80
C PHE A 127 -12.25 1.20 -4.90
N ARG A 128 -12.91 0.04 -4.91
CA ARG A 128 -14.01 -0.25 -5.83
C ARG A 128 -15.18 0.69 -5.51
N ASN A 129 -15.74 1.30 -6.55
CA ASN A 129 -16.99 2.02 -6.44
C ASN A 129 -18.14 1.01 -6.43
N ASP A 130 -18.67 0.69 -5.26
CA ASP A 130 -19.85 -0.17 -5.14
C ASP A 130 -21.11 0.64 -5.43
N HIS A 131 -21.86 0.26 -6.46
CA HIS A 131 -23.13 0.91 -6.82
C HIS A 131 -24.19 0.84 -5.70
N ASP A 132 -24.06 -0.13 -4.80
CA ASP A 132 -24.97 -0.35 -3.68
C ASP A 132 -24.70 0.59 -2.48
N LEU A 133 -23.51 1.23 -2.44
CA LEU A 133 -23.21 2.28 -1.47
C LEU A 133 -23.69 3.62 -2.01
N SER A 134 -24.82 4.12 -1.49
CA SER A 134 -25.30 5.45 -1.84
C SER A 134 -24.27 6.52 -1.45
N ALA A 135 -24.07 7.54 -2.30
CA ALA A 135 -23.12 8.63 -2.08
C ALA A 135 -23.35 9.41 -0.76
N SER A 136 -24.54 9.29 -0.16
CA SER A 136 -24.88 9.83 1.15
C SER A 136 -24.30 9.04 2.34
N LYS A 137 -23.84 7.80 2.11
CA LYS A 137 -23.33 6.90 3.16
C LYS A 137 -21.82 6.80 3.17
N ALA A 138 -21.17 6.89 2.01
CA ALA A 138 -19.73 6.80 1.91
C ALA A 138 -19.18 7.72 0.81
N VAL A 139 -17.95 8.18 1.03
CA VAL A 139 -17.19 8.94 0.03
C VAL A 139 -16.00 8.08 -0.38
N ILE A 140 -15.92 7.74 -1.66
CA ILE A 140 -14.80 7.03 -2.26
C ILE A 140 -14.12 7.99 -3.23
N SER A 141 -12.84 8.29 -2.99
CA SER A 141 -12.04 9.20 -3.79
C SER A 141 -10.68 8.57 -4.07
N GLY A 142 -10.63 7.74 -5.12
CA GLY A 142 -9.45 6.95 -5.45
C GLY A 142 -9.07 6.02 -4.30
N ARG A 143 -7.93 6.31 -3.67
CA ARG A 143 -7.37 5.53 -2.54
C ARG A 143 -7.94 5.93 -1.18
N ARG A 144 -8.68 7.02 -1.10
CA ARG A 144 -9.30 7.50 0.13
C ARG A 144 -10.73 7.02 0.23
N VAL A 145 -11.11 6.53 1.39
CA VAL A 145 -12.49 6.19 1.73
C VAL A 145 -12.91 6.85 3.03
N GLU A 146 -14.18 7.19 3.12
CA GLU A 146 -14.80 7.74 4.32
C GLU A 146 -16.20 7.16 4.49
N ASN A 147 -16.50 6.66 5.70
CA ASN A 147 -17.86 6.32 6.08
C ASN A 147 -18.53 7.56 6.71
N VAL A 148 -19.47 8.14 5.98
CA VAL A 148 -20.23 9.35 6.37
C VAL A 148 -21.56 8.98 7.01
N SER A 149 -22.05 7.75 6.79
CA SER A 149 -23.31 7.24 7.35
C SER A 149 -23.30 7.35 8.87
N VAL A 150 -24.42 7.77 9.45
CA VAL A 150 -24.64 7.82 10.91
C VAL A 150 -25.25 6.54 11.48
N GLN A 151 -25.63 5.57 10.63
CA GLN A 151 -26.47 4.43 11.05
C GLN A 151 -25.83 3.05 10.83
N THR A 152 -24.75 2.91 10.04
CA THR A 152 -24.23 1.58 9.65
C THR A 152 -22.72 1.55 9.43
N TRP A 153 -22.16 0.34 9.49
CA TRP A 153 -20.83 0.02 8.98
C TRP A 153 -20.80 0.04 7.46
N CYS A 154 -19.63 0.34 6.89
CA CYS A 154 -19.37 0.22 5.45
C CYS A 154 -18.06 -0.50 5.22
N GLY A 155 -18.06 -1.48 4.32
CA GLY A 155 -16.89 -2.11 3.76
C GLY A 155 -16.38 -1.42 2.51
N PHE A 156 -15.08 -1.52 2.29
CA PHE A 156 -14.41 -1.05 1.09
C PHE A 156 -13.34 -2.07 0.71
N ILE A 157 -13.29 -2.43 -0.57
CA ILE A 157 -12.30 -3.35 -1.14
C ILE A 157 -11.53 -2.68 -2.28
N SER A 158 -10.22 -2.91 -2.38
CA SER A 158 -9.39 -2.41 -3.49
C SER A 158 -9.01 -3.54 -4.44
N THR A 159 -9.88 -3.84 -5.40
CA THR A 159 -9.66 -4.92 -6.38
C THR A 159 -8.54 -4.62 -7.39
N ASN A 160 -8.11 -3.36 -7.50
CA ASN A 160 -6.95 -2.97 -8.32
C ASN A 160 -5.60 -3.12 -7.59
N TYR A 161 -5.58 -3.80 -6.45
CA TYR A 161 -4.41 -4.04 -5.62
C TYR A 161 -4.27 -5.55 -5.32
N PRO A 162 -3.88 -6.38 -6.30
CA PRO A 162 -3.79 -7.82 -6.09
C PRO A 162 -2.62 -8.15 -5.17
N ILE A 163 -2.90 -8.77 -4.04
CA ILE A 163 -1.92 -9.35 -3.13
C ILE A 163 -1.80 -10.83 -3.49
N VAL A 164 -0.61 -11.25 -3.88
CA VAL A 164 -0.36 -12.58 -4.47
C VAL A 164 0.86 -13.23 -3.85
N ARG A 165 0.93 -14.57 -3.89
CA ARG A 165 2.12 -15.31 -3.47
C ARG A 165 3.20 -15.30 -4.55
N CYS A 166 2.80 -15.43 -5.81
CA CYS A 166 3.75 -15.46 -6.91
C CYS A 166 3.18 -14.93 -8.22
N MET A 167 4.06 -14.80 -9.22
CA MET A 167 3.70 -14.30 -10.55
C MET A 167 2.64 -15.12 -11.28
N LYS A 168 2.50 -16.42 -10.95
CA LYS A 168 1.56 -17.32 -11.64
C LYS A 168 0.11 -17.02 -11.28
N GLU A 169 -0.14 -16.50 -10.09
CA GLU A 169 -1.49 -16.15 -9.61
C GLU A 169 -1.92 -14.76 -10.08
N LEU A 170 -0.97 -13.91 -10.48
CA LEU A 170 -1.26 -12.55 -10.87
C LEU A 170 -2.19 -12.53 -12.11
N PRO A 171 -3.42 -11.97 -12.01
CA PRO A 171 -4.35 -11.99 -13.12
C PRO A 171 -3.81 -11.29 -14.37
N SER A 172 -4.24 -11.72 -15.57
CA SER A 172 -3.72 -11.29 -16.87
C SER A 172 -3.74 -9.78 -17.10
N ASN A 173 -4.69 -9.09 -16.50
CA ASN A 173 -4.88 -7.64 -16.58
C ASN A 173 -3.97 -6.84 -15.63
N PHE A 174 -3.25 -7.48 -14.71
CA PHE A 174 -2.31 -6.81 -13.81
C PHE A 174 -0.87 -7.01 -14.27
N TYR A 175 -0.07 -5.95 -14.13
CA TYR A 175 1.35 -5.93 -14.42
C TYR A 175 2.21 -6.25 -13.19
N CYS A 176 1.74 -5.88 -11.99
CA CYS A 176 2.35 -6.26 -10.73
C CYS A 176 1.34 -6.75 -9.68
N GLY A 177 1.80 -7.58 -8.76
CA GLY A 177 1.14 -7.92 -7.51
C GLY A 177 1.93 -7.40 -6.32
N PHE A 178 1.29 -7.35 -5.15
CA PHE A 178 1.84 -6.82 -3.92
C PHE A 178 1.97 -7.92 -2.86
N ARG A 179 2.81 -7.69 -1.85
CA ARG A 179 2.91 -8.56 -0.66
C ARG A 179 2.06 -8.07 0.52
N GLY A 180 1.55 -6.86 0.45
CA GLY A 180 0.86 -6.22 1.57
C GLY A 180 0.58 -4.75 1.26
N PHE A 181 -0.01 -4.03 2.21
CA PHE A 181 -0.42 -2.63 2.03
C PHE A 181 -0.37 -1.86 3.34
N GLU A 182 -0.50 -0.54 3.25
CA GLU A 182 -0.61 0.34 4.41
C GLU A 182 -1.88 1.20 4.33
N LEU A 183 -2.50 1.46 5.48
CA LEU A 183 -3.59 2.41 5.68
C LEU A 183 -3.12 3.53 6.59
N VAL A 184 -3.49 4.76 6.24
CA VAL A 184 -3.30 5.92 7.10
C VAL A 184 -4.66 6.41 7.59
N VAL A 185 -4.81 6.56 8.89
CA VAL A 185 -6.05 7.08 9.50
C VAL A 185 -6.09 8.59 9.34
N GLU A 186 -7.03 9.10 8.55
CA GLU A 186 -7.18 10.55 8.32
C GLU A 186 -8.21 11.19 9.26
N ARG A 187 -9.23 10.40 9.63
CA ARG A 187 -10.28 10.85 10.54
C ARG A 187 -10.66 9.73 11.47
N TYR A 188 -10.71 10.04 12.76
CA TYR A 188 -11.03 9.07 13.79
C TYR A 188 -11.95 9.66 14.86
N HIS A 189 -13.19 9.20 14.93
CA HIS A 189 -14.14 9.55 15.98
C HIS A 189 -14.59 8.30 16.74
N ILE A 190 -14.37 8.21 18.05
CA ILE A 190 -14.76 7.04 18.85
C ILE A 190 -16.28 6.94 18.84
N CYS A 191 -16.82 5.82 18.37
CA CYS A 191 -18.25 5.53 18.46
C CYS A 191 -18.54 4.66 19.68
N GLY A 192 -19.83 4.48 20.02
CA GLY A 192 -20.23 3.63 21.14
C GLY A 192 -19.97 2.13 20.93
N ASN A 193 -19.63 1.70 19.72
CA ASN A 193 -19.19 0.34 19.41
C ASN A 193 -17.67 0.25 19.60
N GLY A 194 -17.19 -0.78 20.31
CA GLY A 194 -15.75 -0.99 20.50
C GLY A 194 -15.02 -1.25 19.19
N TRP A 195 -15.72 -1.79 18.18
CA TRP A 195 -15.14 -2.02 16.87
C TRP A 195 -15.27 -0.71 16.10
N ASN A 196 -14.14 -0.07 15.80
CA ASN A 196 -14.13 1.23 15.14
C ASN A 196 -13.73 1.11 13.66
N ILE A 197 -12.67 0.36 13.41
CA ILE A 197 -12.11 0.08 12.07
C ILE A 197 -11.62 -1.37 12.10
N VAL A 198 -11.96 -2.14 11.08
CA VAL A 198 -11.43 -3.48 10.83
C VAL A 198 -10.70 -3.42 9.49
N TYR A 199 -9.45 -3.87 9.44
CA TYR A 199 -8.66 -3.85 8.19
C TYR A 199 -7.93 -5.16 7.99
N GLY A 200 -7.71 -5.52 6.74
CA GLY A 200 -7.04 -6.77 6.41
C GLY A 200 -7.21 -7.15 4.94
N VAL A 201 -7.30 -8.45 4.69
CA VAL A 201 -7.33 -9.02 3.35
C VAL A 201 -8.53 -9.94 3.16
N GLY A 202 -8.97 -10.09 1.90
CA GLY A 202 -9.94 -11.09 1.49
C GLY A 202 -9.99 -11.19 -0.03
N THR A 203 -10.71 -12.18 -0.56
CA THR A 203 -10.93 -12.35 -1.99
C THR A 203 -12.07 -11.47 -2.49
N ASP A 204 -12.14 -11.25 -3.80
CA ASP A 204 -13.33 -10.63 -4.39
C ASP A 204 -14.52 -11.60 -4.29
N TYR A 205 -15.71 -11.06 -4.03
CA TYR A 205 -16.94 -11.83 -3.88
C TYR A 205 -18.17 -11.02 -4.30
N THR A 206 -19.20 -11.72 -4.80
CA THR A 206 -20.35 -11.13 -5.50
C THR A 206 -21.32 -10.35 -4.61
N ASP A 207 -21.30 -10.60 -3.30
CA ASP A 207 -22.26 -10.04 -2.34
C ASP A 207 -21.61 -9.06 -1.35
N PHE A 208 -20.50 -8.44 -1.76
CA PHE A 208 -19.81 -7.41 -0.97
C PHE A 208 -20.77 -6.29 -0.56
N ASN A 209 -20.75 -5.90 0.72
CA ASN A 209 -21.68 -4.95 1.34
C ASN A 209 -23.17 -5.34 1.37
N LYS A 210 -23.57 -6.56 0.98
CA LYS A 210 -24.98 -7.01 1.11
C LYS A 210 -25.29 -7.60 2.49
N ASP A 211 -24.28 -8.13 3.18
CA ASP A 211 -24.41 -8.53 4.58
C ASP A 211 -24.39 -7.28 5.48
N LYS A 212 -25.37 -7.18 6.40
CA LYS A 212 -25.51 -6.09 7.38
C LYS A 212 -24.55 -6.23 8.57
N SER A 213 -23.83 -7.34 8.66
CA SER A 213 -22.86 -7.55 9.72
C SER A 213 -21.62 -6.64 9.54
N ILE A 214 -20.85 -6.48 10.62
CA ILE A 214 -19.50 -5.88 10.58
C ILE A 214 -18.55 -6.75 9.69
N ALA A 215 -19.03 -7.89 9.17
CA ALA A 215 -18.28 -8.94 8.50
C ALA A 215 -18.22 -8.72 6.98
N GLN A 216 -17.41 -7.77 6.56
CA GLN A 216 -16.82 -7.86 5.20
C GLN A 216 -15.56 -8.74 5.23
N PHE A 217 -15.38 -9.49 6.32
CA PHE A 217 -14.38 -10.51 6.55
C PHE A 217 -15.11 -11.80 6.94
N VAL A 218 -15.65 -12.49 5.93
CA VAL A 218 -16.53 -13.66 6.02
C VAL A 218 -15.85 -14.87 5.41
N ASN A 219 -16.45 -16.04 5.60
CA ASN A 219 -15.98 -17.26 4.97
C ASN A 219 -15.98 -17.16 3.44
N ASP A 220 -17.03 -16.58 2.85
CA ASP A 220 -17.19 -16.47 1.38
C ASP A 220 -16.09 -15.67 0.69
N ASN A 221 -15.46 -14.74 1.41
CA ASN A 221 -14.37 -13.93 0.89
C ASN A 221 -13.02 -14.26 1.53
N LEU A 222 -12.93 -15.40 2.23
CA LEU A 222 -11.73 -15.83 2.93
C LEU A 222 -11.10 -14.72 3.79
N GLY A 223 -11.96 -13.92 4.43
CA GLY A 223 -11.57 -12.64 4.99
C GLY A 223 -10.82 -12.76 6.31
N ILE A 224 -9.68 -12.08 6.39
CA ILE A 224 -8.83 -11.97 7.57
C ILE A 224 -8.70 -10.49 7.91
N GLY A 225 -9.29 -10.06 9.03
CA GLY A 225 -9.29 -8.67 9.46
C GLY A 225 -8.84 -8.50 10.90
N TYR A 226 -8.04 -7.48 11.16
CA TYR A 226 -7.71 -7.03 12.51
C TYR A 226 -8.60 -5.86 12.90
N ILE A 227 -9.20 -5.95 14.09
CA ILE A 227 -10.09 -4.93 14.67
C ILE A 227 -9.25 -3.97 15.49
N LEU A 228 -9.14 -2.72 15.02
CA LEU A 228 -8.45 -1.67 15.75
C LEU A 228 -9.10 -1.44 17.13
N GLU A 229 -8.26 -1.18 18.14
CA GLU A 229 -8.62 -0.93 19.55
C GLU A 229 -9.16 -2.13 20.36
N CYS A 230 -9.75 -3.14 19.72
CA CYS A 230 -10.27 -4.31 20.44
C CYS A 230 -9.26 -5.43 20.64
N SER A 231 -8.06 -5.35 20.03
CA SER A 231 -7.07 -6.43 20.09
C SER A 231 -7.64 -7.75 19.56
N SER A 232 -8.50 -7.71 18.55
CA SER A 232 -9.24 -8.90 18.11
C SER A 232 -9.23 -9.06 16.61
N PHE A 233 -9.47 -10.29 16.15
CA PHE A 233 -9.50 -10.64 14.74
C PHE A 233 -10.88 -11.09 14.30
N LYS A 234 -11.17 -10.82 13.03
CA LYS A 234 -12.20 -11.47 12.24
C LYS A 234 -11.53 -12.44 11.27
N LEU A 235 -11.80 -13.73 11.44
CA LEU A 235 -11.27 -14.79 10.59
C LEU A 235 -12.45 -15.57 10.01
N PHE A 236 -12.72 -15.45 8.71
CA PHE A 236 -13.78 -16.21 8.05
C PHE A 236 -15.17 -16.02 8.68
N GLY A 237 -15.45 -14.84 9.21
CA GLY A 237 -16.67 -14.53 9.94
C GLY A 237 -16.60 -14.82 11.45
N ASP A 238 -15.66 -15.64 11.90
CA ASP A 238 -15.44 -15.92 13.32
C ASP A 238 -14.65 -14.82 14.00
N TYR A 239 -14.94 -14.64 15.29
CA TYR A 239 -14.28 -13.66 16.15
C TYR A 239 -13.27 -14.35 17.06
N LYS A 240 -12.05 -13.82 17.13
CA LYS A 240 -11.02 -14.27 18.08
C LYS A 240 -10.43 -13.10 18.84
N ASP A 241 -10.51 -13.16 20.16
CA ASP A 241 -9.83 -12.21 21.05
C ASP A 241 -8.33 -12.47 21.07
N PHE A 242 -7.55 -11.39 21.11
CA PHE A 242 -6.11 -11.41 21.30
C PHE A 242 -5.71 -10.34 22.34
N GLN A 243 -4.48 -10.38 22.84
CA GLN A 243 -3.99 -9.35 23.75
C GLN A 243 -3.15 -8.32 23.00
N THR A 244 -3.40 -7.06 23.36
CA THR A 244 -2.73 -5.81 22.96
C THR A 244 -3.35 -5.04 21.78
N SER A 245 -3.67 -3.77 22.05
CA SER A 245 -3.57 -2.69 21.07
C SER A 245 -3.51 -1.33 21.78
N GLY A 246 -2.66 -0.44 21.29
CA GLY A 246 -2.61 0.95 21.75
C GLY A 246 -3.69 1.80 21.04
N LYS A 247 -4.20 2.83 21.73
CA LYS A 247 -5.21 3.78 21.22
C LYS A 247 -4.94 4.25 19.80
N VAL A 248 -5.96 4.34 18.95
CA VAL A 248 -5.81 4.83 17.57
C VAL A 248 -5.83 6.35 17.54
N GLN A 249 -4.96 6.94 16.74
CA GLN A 249 -4.87 8.38 16.51
C GLN A 249 -4.96 8.70 15.01
N VAL A 250 -5.37 9.93 14.69
CA VAL A 250 -5.24 10.46 13.33
C VAL A 250 -3.75 10.53 12.99
N GLY A 251 -3.40 10.09 11.79
CA GLY A 251 -2.02 9.91 11.34
C GLY A 251 -1.42 8.55 11.65
N ASP A 252 -2.05 7.72 12.49
CA ASP A 252 -1.59 6.35 12.71
C ASP A 252 -1.60 5.57 11.38
N ARG A 253 -0.56 4.77 11.20
CA ARG A 253 -0.31 3.94 10.03
C ARG A 253 -0.49 2.48 10.41
N PHE A 254 -1.30 1.77 9.65
CA PHE A 254 -1.58 0.36 9.87
C PHE A 254 -1.20 -0.42 8.64
N ALA A 255 -0.27 -1.37 8.77
CA ALA A 255 0.20 -2.15 7.64
C ALA A 255 -0.20 -3.61 7.78
N VAL A 256 -0.44 -4.25 6.64
CA VAL A 256 -0.62 -5.69 6.50
C VAL A 256 0.48 -6.21 5.60
N LEU A 257 1.13 -7.30 6.01
CA LEU A 257 2.10 -8.04 5.20
C LEU A 257 1.71 -9.53 5.17
N MET A 258 1.60 -10.10 3.99
CA MET A 258 1.36 -11.53 3.81
C MET A 258 2.70 -12.26 3.64
N ASP A 259 3.00 -13.15 4.57
CA ASP A 259 4.11 -14.10 4.50
C ASP A 259 3.56 -15.44 4.06
N TYR A 260 3.66 -15.70 2.76
CA TYR A 260 3.18 -16.95 2.16
C TYR A 260 4.10 -18.15 2.44
N ASP A 261 5.37 -17.91 2.80
CA ASP A 261 6.30 -18.99 3.12
C ASP A 261 5.99 -19.58 4.50
N LYS A 262 5.58 -18.72 5.45
CA LYS A 262 5.15 -19.12 6.79
C LYS A 262 3.64 -19.30 6.93
N TYR A 263 2.85 -19.03 5.89
CA TYR A 263 1.38 -18.98 5.91
C TYR A 263 0.83 -18.05 7.01
N ARG A 264 1.36 -16.82 7.07
CA ARG A 264 0.98 -15.80 8.07
C ARG A 264 0.53 -14.49 7.45
N VAL A 265 -0.42 -13.85 8.12
CA VAL A 265 -0.75 -12.44 7.89
C VAL A 265 -0.25 -11.63 9.09
N HIS A 266 0.66 -10.71 8.85
CA HIS A 266 1.24 -9.83 9.85
C HIS A 266 0.56 -8.46 9.82
N PHE A 267 0.26 -7.95 11.01
CA PHE A 267 -0.35 -6.64 11.22
C PHE A 267 0.62 -5.76 11.98
N PHE A 268 0.72 -4.50 11.56
CA PHE A 268 1.64 -3.52 12.14
C PHE A 268 0.93 -2.21 12.44
N LYS A 269 1.39 -1.51 13.46
CA LYS A 269 1.02 -0.13 13.77
C LYS A 269 2.26 0.74 13.83
N ASN A 270 2.35 1.78 13.01
CA ASN A 270 3.50 2.68 12.92
C ASN A 270 4.83 1.90 12.82
N GLY A 271 4.79 0.77 12.11
CA GLY A 271 5.94 -0.14 11.95
C GLY A 271 6.15 -1.19 13.00
N LEU A 272 5.48 -1.06 14.13
CA LEU A 272 5.59 -2.04 15.20
C LEU A 272 4.69 -3.21 14.85
N HIS A 273 5.26 -4.41 14.83
CA HIS A 273 4.48 -5.63 14.72
C HIS A 273 3.53 -5.69 15.92
N ILE A 274 2.23 -5.76 15.65
CA ILE A 274 1.21 -5.82 16.71
C ILE A 274 0.60 -7.20 16.81
N ALA A 275 0.47 -7.92 15.69
CA ALA A 275 -0.20 -9.21 15.70
C ALA A 275 0.09 -10.03 14.44
N SER A 276 -0.05 -11.34 14.55
CA SER A 276 0.01 -12.28 13.43
C SER A 276 -1.14 -13.26 13.49
N VAL A 277 -1.67 -13.59 12.31
CA VAL A 277 -2.61 -14.70 12.13
C VAL A 277 -1.86 -15.78 11.38
N GLU A 278 -1.77 -16.97 11.96
CA GLU A 278 -1.19 -18.14 11.31
C GLU A 278 -2.29 -19.06 10.80
N SER A 279 -2.13 -19.58 9.58
CA SER A 279 -2.91 -20.73 9.14
C SER A 279 -2.28 -22.01 9.68
N PRO A 280 -3.02 -22.91 10.35
CA PRO A 280 -2.56 -24.29 10.48
C PRO A 280 -2.36 -24.86 9.08
N SER A 281 -1.22 -25.51 8.83
CA SER A 281 -0.86 -26.10 7.54
C SER A 281 -1.81 -27.23 7.09
N ASP A 282 -2.59 -27.79 8.03
CA ASP A 282 -3.22 -29.11 7.86
C ASP A 282 -4.75 -29.07 7.70
N THR A 283 -5.36 -27.88 7.70
CA THR A 283 -6.81 -27.71 7.53
C THR A 283 -7.04 -26.54 6.59
N TYR A 284 -7.62 -26.80 5.40
CA TYR A 284 -8.12 -25.80 4.42
C TYR A 284 -7.57 -24.40 4.68
N GLY A 285 -6.30 -24.20 4.30
CA GLY A 285 -5.50 -23.09 4.82
C GLY A 285 -6.15 -21.73 4.64
N VAL A 286 -6.20 -20.97 5.73
CA VAL A 286 -6.60 -19.55 5.82
C VAL A 286 -5.89 -18.70 4.78
N ILE A 287 -4.66 -19.10 4.45
CA ILE A 287 -3.85 -18.59 3.36
C ILE A 287 -3.59 -19.77 2.42
N SER A 288 -4.25 -19.78 1.28
CA SER A 288 -4.04 -20.78 0.23
C SER A 288 -3.07 -20.27 -0.81
N ASP A 289 -2.19 -21.15 -1.29
CA ASP A 289 -1.11 -20.83 -2.23
C ASP A 289 -1.56 -20.45 -3.64
N ALA A 290 -2.87 -20.45 -3.93
CA ALA A 290 -3.40 -20.21 -5.29
C ALA A 290 -4.49 -19.13 -5.34
N ILE A 291 -4.55 -18.23 -4.35
CA ILE A 291 -5.63 -17.25 -4.21
C ILE A 291 -5.09 -15.83 -4.26
N VAL A 292 -5.76 -14.98 -5.03
CA VAL A 292 -5.50 -13.54 -5.07
C VAL A 292 -6.32 -12.86 -3.97
N TYR A 293 -5.64 -12.19 -3.06
CA TYR A 293 -6.24 -11.39 -2.00
C TYR A 293 -6.25 -9.91 -2.39
N TYR A 294 -7.14 -9.15 -1.77
CA TYR A 294 -7.27 -7.71 -1.95
C TYR A 294 -7.37 -7.02 -0.58
N PRO A 295 -6.89 -5.77 -0.44
CA PRO A 295 -7.10 -4.97 0.74
C PRO A 295 -8.60 -4.75 1.00
N ILE A 296 -9.03 -5.02 2.22
CA ILE A 296 -10.37 -4.74 2.71
C ILE A 296 -10.26 -3.86 3.95
N VAL A 297 -11.12 -2.85 4.03
CA VAL A 297 -11.34 -2.08 5.26
C VAL A 297 -12.83 -1.95 5.51
N SER A 298 -13.26 -2.20 6.75
CA SER A 298 -14.61 -1.94 7.23
C SER A 298 -14.54 -0.90 8.32
N MET A 299 -15.41 0.09 8.27
CA MET A 299 -15.36 1.20 9.21
C MET A 299 -16.74 1.52 9.78
N CYS A 300 -16.75 1.87 11.06
CA CYS A 300 -17.88 2.55 11.66
C CYS A 300 -17.96 4.01 11.19
N ILE A 301 -18.96 4.73 11.68
CA ILE A 301 -19.33 6.08 11.27
C ILE A 301 -18.19 7.09 11.51
N GLN A 302 -18.09 8.12 10.67
CA GLN A 302 -17.16 9.25 10.81
C GLN A 302 -15.67 8.84 10.87
N LYS A 303 -15.31 7.81 10.11
CA LYS A 303 -13.92 7.37 9.92
C LYS A 303 -13.49 7.58 8.49
N SER A 304 -12.22 7.92 8.31
CA SER A 304 -11.60 8.00 6.99
C SER A 304 -10.20 7.42 7.03
N VAL A 305 -9.87 6.65 5.99
CA VAL A 305 -8.55 6.10 5.77
C VAL A 305 -8.13 6.29 4.32
N THR A 306 -6.82 6.30 4.09
CA THR A 306 -6.24 6.25 2.74
C THR A 306 -5.30 5.06 2.60
N LEU A 307 -5.46 4.33 1.50
CA LEU A 307 -4.66 3.18 1.12
C LEU A 307 -3.37 3.60 0.40
N TYR A 308 -2.24 3.06 0.84
CA TYR A 308 -0.95 3.22 0.21
C TYR A 308 -0.29 1.86 -0.03
N PRO A 309 0.58 1.76 -1.05
CA PRO A 309 1.55 0.69 -1.08
C PRO A 309 2.39 0.68 0.21
N LEU A 310 3.06 -0.43 0.55
CA LEU A 310 3.96 -0.49 1.69
C LEU A 310 5.14 0.47 1.51
N LEU A 311 4.99 1.72 1.92
CA LEU A 311 6.07 2.70 1.83
C LEU A 311 7.11 2.33 2.88
N GLN A 312 8.35 2.04 2.46
CA GLN A 312 9.46 1.91 3.41
C GLN A 312 9.56 3.22 4.21
N SER A 313 9.23 3.10 5.46
CA SER A 313 9.55 4.02 6.53
C SER A 313 10.80 3.51 7.23
N GLU A 314 11.46 4.35 8.03
CA GLU A 314 12.59 3.93 8.86
C GLU A 314 12.24 2.88 9.95
N TYR A 315 11.03 2.30 9.92
CA TYR A 315 10.68 1.14 10.72
C TYR A 315 10.76 -0.12 9.86
N LEU A 316 11.67 -1.03 10.21
CA LEU A 316 11.69 -2.38 9.65
C LEU A 316 10.35 -3.03 10.01
N LEU A 317 9.58 -3.45 9.01
CA LEU A 317 8.47 -4.38 9.18
C LEU A 317 9.08 -5.75 9.47
N ASP A 318 9.57 -5.91 10.69
CA ASP A 318 10.19 -7.14 11.16
C ASP A 318 9.17 -7.93 11.98
N PRO A 319 8.57 -8.98 11.40
CA PRO A 319 7.59 -9.82 12.09
C PRO A 319 8.21 -10.66 13.21
N ASP A 320 9.53 -10.75 13.30
CA ASP A 320 10.25 -11.58 14.27
C ASP A 320 10.71 -10.76 15.50
N ILE A 321 10.46 -9.43 15.55
CA ILE A 321 10.71 -8.59 16.74
C ILE A 321 9.55 -8.74 17.74
N PRO A 322 9.80 -9.24 18.98
CA PRO A 322 8.74 -9.41 19.98
C PRO A 322 8.12 -8.08 20.42
N VAL A 323 6.79 -8.01 20.43
CA VAL A 323 5.95 -6.86 20.85
C VAL A 323 6.42 -6.22 22.19
N LEU A 324 6.95 -7.03 23.11
CA LEU A 324 7.40 -6.61 24.44
C LEU A 324 8.78 -5.91 24.49
N LYS A 325 9.65 -6.07 23.48
CA LYS A 325 11.00 -5.44 23.49
C LYS A 325 11.04 -4.04 22.90
N VAL A 326 9.97 -3.62 22.21
CA VAL A 326 9.92 -2.34 21.51
C VAL A 326 9.78 -1.16 22.47
N TYR A 327 9.00 -1.31 23.56
CA TYR A 327 8.85 -0.24 24.55
C TYR A 327 10.15 0.05 25.30
N ASP A 328 10.99 -0.96 25.56
CA ASP A 328 12.30 -0.78 26.19
C ASP A 328 13.35 -0.21 25.21
N HIS A 329 13.27 -0.54 23.91
CA HIS A 329 14.23 -0.05 22.91
C HIS A 329 13.94 1.38 22.43
N ILE A 330 12.68 1.78 22.29
CA ILE A 330 12.31 3.16 21.95
C ILE A 330 12.79 4.10 23.07
N ASP A 331 12.59 3.72 24.33
CA ASP A 331 12.98 4.53 25.48
C ASP A 331 14.52 4.63 25.63
N GLN A 332 15.27 3.59 25.23
CA GLN A 332 16.73 3.63 25.16
C GLN A 332 17.27 4.46 23.98
N HIS A 333 16.65 4.40 22.80
CA HIS A 333 17.06 5.20 21.64
C HIS A 333 16.74 6.69 21.81
N VAL A 334 15.59 7.04 22.41
CA VAL A 334 15.24 8.42 22.75
C VAL A 334 16.22 9.01 23.79
N ARG A 335 16.67 8.21 24.76
CA ARG A 335 17.70 8.62 25.75
C ARG A 335 19.09 8.79 25.13
N LEU A 336 19.49 7.95 24.18
CA LEU A 336 20.76 8.05 23.46
C LEU A 336 20.82 9.31 22.57
N ILE A 337 19.72 9.66 21.92
CA ILE A 337 19.63 10.88 21.09
C ILE A 337 19.69 12.16 21.94
N LYS A 338 19.04 12.18 23.11
CA LYS A 338 19.10 13.32 24.04
C LYS A 338 20.49 13.53 24.66
N LYS A 339 21.26 12.46 24.89
CA LYS A 339 22.63 12.56 25.42
C LYS A 339 23.65 13.10 24.41
N ASN A 340 23.41 12.91 23.11
CA ASN A 340 24.29 13.36 22.04
C ASN A 340 23.96 14.77 21.51
N THR A 341 22.83 15.36 21.92
CA THR A 341 22.43 16.74 21.58
C THR A 341 22.71 17.75 22.70
N GLN A 342 23.24 17.31 23.84
CA GLN A 342 23.68 18.16 24.96
C GLN A 342 25.22 18.17 25.14
N LYS A 343 25.97 17.84 24.09
CA LYS A 343 27.44 17.98 24.07
C LYS A 343 27.88 18.97 23.02
#